data_AF-V8BGF4-F1
#
_entry.id   AF-V8BGF4-F1
#
_cell.length_a   1.000
_cell.length_b   1.000
_cell.length_c   1.000
_cell.angle_alpha   90.00
_cell.angle_beta   90.00
_cell.angle_gamma   90.00
#
_symmetry.space_group_name_H-M   'P 1'
#
loop_
_entity.id
_entity.type
_entity.pdbx_description
1 polymer ?
#
loop_
_entity_poly.entity_id
_entity_poly.type
_entity_poly.pdbx_seq_one_letter_code
_entity_poly.pdbx_strand_id
1 'polypeptide(L)'
;MKEKAAAAAAGDVFKNVQEANGHRYIASQVSVSDAGALRTFADNWKQKDYSDVLVLVAAIGDKVNVLVASKTKDVHAGNVIKELAPIVDGRGGGKPDMAMAGGSNQAKIQELLDAVAGKL
;
A
#
# COMPACT_ATOMS: atom_id res chain seq x y z
N MET A 1 -24.35 6.70 -1.86
CA MET A 1 -24.05 6.19 -0.50
C MET A 1 -22.72 5.42 -0.41
N LYS A 2 -22.17 4.82 -1.48
CA LYS A 2 -20.87 4.11 -1.43
C LYS A 2 -19.64 5.04 -1.34
N GLU A 3 -19.66 6.19 -2.02
CA GLU A 3 -18.53 7.14 -2.03
C GLU A 3 -18.27 7.81 -0.66
N LYS A 4 -19.30 8.06 0.15
CA LYS A 4 -19.13 8.65 1.49
C LYS A 4 -18.48 7.69 2.50
N ALA A 5 -18.66 6.38 2.35
CA ALA A 5 -18.00 5.39 3.20
C ALA A 5 -16.53 5.19 2.81
N ALA A 6 -16.21 5.22 1.51
CA ALA A 6 -14.83 5.16 1.02
C ALA A 6 -14.01 6.39 1.42
N ALA A 7 -14.61 7.58 1.38
CA ALA A 7 -13.96 8.83 1.79
C ALA A 7 -13.71 8.93 3.31
N ALA A 8 -14.62 8.39 4.15
CA ALA A 8 -14.43 8.33 5.60
C ALA A 8 -13.29 7.36 5.97
N ALA A 9 -13.19 6.21 5.30
CA ALA A 9 -12.06 5.28 5.49
C ALA A 9 -10.71 5.90 5.07
N ALA A 10 -10.68 6.70 3.99
CA ALA A 10 -9.45 7.37 3.53
C ALA A 10 -8.85 8.37 4.54
N GLY A 11 -9.69 9.04 5.33
CA GLY A 11 -9.24 10.00 6.34
C GLY A 11 -8.55 9.35 7.55
N ASP A 12 -8.94 8.12 7.91
CA ASP A 12 -8.33 7.38 9.02
C ASP A 12 -7.10 6.58 8.60
N VAL A 13 -7.04 6.09 7.36
CA VAL A 13 -5.89 5.33 6.83
C VAL A 13 -4.57 6.07 6.99
N PHE A 14 -4.56 7.40 6.83
CA PHE A 14 -3.32 8.19 6.93
C PHE A 14 -2.90 8.57 8.34
N LYS A 15 -3.67 8.21 9.38
CA LYS A 15 -3.36 8.59 10.77
C LYS A 15 -2.42 7.61 11.46
N ASN A 16 -2.36 6.36 11.00
CA ASN A 16 -1.52 5.33 11.60
C ASN A 16 -0.11 5.34 10.99
N VAL A 17 0.67 6.37 11.35
CA VAL A 17 2.06 6.50 10.93
C VAL A 17 2.93 5.66 11.86
N GLN A 18 3.77 4.82 11.27
CA GLN A 18 4.76 3.98 11.94
C GLN A 18 6.16 4.38 11.48
N GLU A 19 7.19 3.94 12.19
CA GLU A 19 8.58 4.20 11.84
C GLU A 19 9.39 2.91 11.80
N ALA A 20 10.20 2.75 10.76
CA ALA A 20 11.15 1.65 10.61
C ALA A 20 12.37 2.14 9.82
N ASN A 21 13.57 1.73 10.25
CA ASN A 21 14.83 2.04 9.57
C ASN A 21 15.05 3.52 9.21
N GLY A 22 14.51 4.44 10.02
CA GLY A 22 14.62 5.89 9.80
C GLY A 22 13.61 6.47 8.81
N HIS A 23 12.63 5.68 8.36
CA HIS A 23 11.55 6.11 7.47
C HIS A 23 10.19 6.04 8.15
N ARG A 24 9.40 7.10 8.00
CA ARG A 24 7.98 7.09 8.38
C ARG A 24 7.21 6.35 7.30
N TYR A 25 6.35 5.43 7.69
CA TYR A 25 5.52 4.69 6.76
C TYR A 25 4.11 4.50 7.26
N ILE A 26 3.22 4.19 6.32
CA ILE A 26 1.83 3.82 6.59
C ILE A 26 1.60 2.52 5.83
N ALA A 27 1.21 1.46 6.54
CA ALA A 27 0.81 0.19 5.95
C ALA A 27 -0.62 -0.12 6.37
N SER A 28 -1.53 -0.33 5.43
CA SER A 28 -2.93 -0.60 5.78
C SER A 28 -3.69 -1.35 4.70
N GLN A 29 -4.61 -2.21 5.16
CA GLN A 29 -5.65 -2.75 4.30
C GLN A 29 -6.77 -1.72 4.12
N VAL A 30 -7.22 -1.54 2.88
CA VAL A 30 -8.31 -0.63 2.51
C VAL A 30 -9.39 -1.35 1.72
N SER A 31 -10.63 -0.91 1.90
CA SER A 31 -11.78 -1.39 1.15
C SER A 31 -12.05 -0.46 -0.03
N VAL A 32 -11.76 -0.93 -1.24
CA VAL A 32 -11.93 -0.17 -2.49
C VAL A 32 -12.62 -1.01 -3.56
N SER A 33 -13.24 -0.35 -4.53
CA SER A 33 -13.96 -1.00 -5.63
C SER A 33 -13.04 -1.59 -6.71
N ASP A 34 -11.85 -1.02 -6.87
CA ASP A 34 -10.93 -1.34 -7.96
C ASP A 34 -9.51 -0.86 -7.66
N ALA A 35 -8.53 -1.32 -8.45
CA ALA A 35 -7.13 -0.95 -8.28
C ALA A 35 -6.84 0.52 -8.66
N GLY A 36 -7.73 1.20 -9.38
CA GLY A 36 -7.63 2.62 -9.69
C GLY A 36 -7.80 3.46 -8.42
N ALA A 37 -8.76 3.09 -7.56
CA ALA A 37 -8.97 3.75 -6.28
C ALA A 37 -7.71 3.71 -5.38
N LEU A 38 -6.93 2.62 -5.38
CA LEU A 38 -5.64 2.57 -4.65
C LEU A 38 -4.67 3.67 -5.12
N ARG A 39 -4.60 3.93 -6.43
CA ARG A 39 -3.76 5.01 -6.98
C ARG A 39 -4.26 6.37 -6.53
N THR A 40 -5.57 6.59 -6.55
CA THR A 40 -6.16 7.84 -6.04
C THR A 40 -5.82 8.09 -4.57
N PHE A 41 -5.82 7.04 -3.73
CA PHE A 41 -5.35 7.16 -2.34
C PHE A 41 -3.87 7.54 -2.27
N ALA A 42 -3.03 6.88 -3.06
CA ALA A 42 -1.60 7.19 -3.12
C ALA A 42 -1.33 8.62 -3.61
N ASP A 43 -2.07 9.11 -4.59
CA ASP A 43 -1.96 10.48 -5.10
C ASP A 43 -2.39 11.51 -4.05
N ASN A 44 -3.49 11.25 -3.32
CA ASN A 44 -3.93 12.10 -2.21
C ASN A 44 -2.92 12.12 -1.06
N TRP A 45 -2.32 10.97 -0.75
CA TRP A 45 -1.21 10.88 0.19
C TRP A 45 0.03 11.62 -0.32
N LYS A 46 0.31 11.56 -1.63
CA LYS A 46 1.45 12.27 -2.23
C LYS A 46 1.37 13.79 -2.04
N GLN A 47 0.16 14.34 -2.03
CA GLN A 47 -0.08 15.78 -1.87
C GLN A 47 0.13 16.33 -0.45
N LYS A 48 0.28 15.47 0.57
CA LYS A 48 0.37 15.88 1.98
C LYS A 48 1.50 15.18 2.73
N ASP A 49 2.09 15.82 3.72
CA ASP A 49 3.21 15.24 4.48
C ASP A 49 2.73 14.29 5.60
N TYR A 50 2.24 13.11 5.22
CA TYR A 50 1.81 12.07 6.17
C TYR A 50 2.97 11.14 6.57
N SER A 51 3.70 10.63 5.59
CA SER A 51 4.81 9.68 5.76
C SER A 51 5.73 9.70 4.53
N ASP A 52 6.84 8.98 4.59
CA ASP A 52 7.80 8.85 3.49
C ASP A 52 7.44 7.71 2.53
N VAL A 53 6.82 6.65 3.06
CA VAL A 53 6.35 5.48 2.32
C VAL A 53 4.89 5.15 2.65
N LEU A 54 4.15 4.68 1.65
CA LEU A 54 2.78 4.20 1.76
C LEU A 54 2.66 2.81 1.16
N VAL A 55 2.09 1.87 1.91
CA VAL A 55 1.73 0.51 1.46
C VAL A 55 0.24 0.31 1.68
N LEU A 56 -0.50 0.11 0.59
CA LEU A 56 -1.93 -0.18 0.64
C LEU A 56 -2.21 -1.56 0.08
N VAL A 57 -3.09 -2.29 0.75
CA VAL A 57 -3.55 -3.61 0.32
C VAL A 57 -5.08 -3.60 0.21
N ALA A 58 -5.62 -4.17 -0.85
CA ALA A 58 -7.07 -4.33 -1.00
C ALA A 58 -7.40 -5.74 -1.49
N ALA A 59 -8.39 -6.36 -0.86
CA ALA A 59 -9.06 -7.54 -1.39
C ALA A 59 -10.17 -7.06 -2.35
N ILE A 60 -10.06 -7.42 -3.63
CA ILE A 60 -11.00 -7.01 -4.69
C ILE A 60 -11.42 -8.28 -5.44
N GLY A 61 -12.66 -8.72 -5.18
CA GLY A 61 -13.11 -10.05 -5.59
C GLY A 61 -12.23 -11.13 -4.95
N ASP A 62 -11.71 -12.04 -5.76
CA ASP A 62 -10.83 -13.13 -5.30
C ASP A 62 -9.34 -12.74 -5.31
N LYS A 63 -9.00 -11.49 -5.67
CA LYS A 63 -7.61 -11.04 -5.81
C LYS A 63 -7.18 -10.08 -4.72
N VAL A 64 -5.90 -10.14 -4.37
CA VAL A 64 -5.21 -9.14 -3.56
C VAL A 64 -4.56 -8.13 -4.50
N ASN A 65 -4.74 -6.84 -4.23
CA ASN A 65 -4.06 -5.76 -4.93
C ASN A 65 -3.21 -5.01 -3.92
N VAL A 66 -1.93 -4.81 -4.24
CA VAL A 66 -0.97 -4.12 -3.39
C VAL A 66 -0.44 -2.92 -4.14
N LEU A 67 -0.35 -1.78 -3.47
CA LEU A 67 0.30 -0.59 -3.96
C LEU A 67 1.37 -0.15 -2.97
N VAL A 68 2.56 0.17 -3.48
CA VAL A 68 3.61 0.84 -2.73
C VAL A 68 3.89 2.18 -3.41
N ALA A 69 3.94 3.26 -2.63
CA ALA A 69 4.37 4.58 -3.07
C ALA A 69 5.45 5.12 -2.14
N SER A 70 6.42 5.85 -2.70
CA SER A 70 7.53 6.45 -1.96
C SER A 70 7.70 7.91 -2.35
N LYS A 71 8.03 8.76 -1.35
CA LYS A 71 8.43 10.16 -1.53
C LYS A 71 9.94 10.37 -1.40
N THR A 72 10.65 9.39 -0.85
CA THR A 72 12.10 9.41 -0.72
C THR A 72 12.75 8.67 -1.90
N LYS A 73 14.01 9.01 -2.18
CA LYS A 73 14.86 8.27 -3.12
C LYS A 73 15.50 7.03 -2.47
N ASP A 74 15.50 6.96 -1.14
CA ASP A 74 16.14 5.88 -0.39
C ASP A 74 15.34 4.57 -0.48
N VAL A 75 14.00 4.69 -0.53
CA VAL A 75 13.09 3.55 -0.67
C VAL A 75 12.52 3.48 -2.08
N HIS A 76 12.93 2.46 -2.83
CA HIS A 76 12.45 2.21 -4.19
C HIS A 76 11.18 1.33 -4.16
N ALA A 77 10.01 1.91 -4.46
CA ALA A 77 8.71 1.24 -4.40
C ALA A 77 8.67 -0.08 -5.21
N GLY A 78 9.28 -0.09 -6.39
CA GLY A 78 9.39 -1.28 -7.24
C GLY A 78 10.26 -2.41 -6.68
N ASN A 79 11.12 -2.16 -5.68
CA ASN A 79 11.88 -3.21 -4.99
C ASN A 79 11.08 -3.75 -3.82
N VAL A 80 10.51 -2.85 -3.01
CA VAL A 80 9.62 -3.20 -1.89
C VAL A 80 8.46 -4.09 -2.37
N ILE A 81 7.81 -3.74 -3.50
CA ILE A 81 6.70 -4.54 -4.04
C ILE A 81 7.13 -5.96 -4.42
N LYS A 82 8.37 -6.15 -4.91
CA LYS A 82 8.88 -7.46 -5.34
C LYS A 82 9.14 -8.38 -4.15
N GLU A 83 9.45 -7.81 -2.99
CA GLU A 83 9.61 -8.57 -1.75
C GLU A 83 8.28 -8.84 -1.03
N LEU A 84 7.32 -7.91 -1.13
CA LEU A 84 6.01 -8.07 -0.47
C LEU A 84 5.03 -8.94 -1.28
N ALA A 85 4.99 -8.79 -2.61
CA ALA A 85 4.01 -9.48 -3.44
C ALA A 85 4.00 -11.02 -3.30
N PRO A 86 5.16 -11.71 -3.18
CA PRO A 86 5.18 -13.16 -3.00
C PRO A 86 4.47 -13.66 -1.74
N ILE A 87 4.36 -12.83 -0.69
CA ILE A 87 3.67 -13.21 0.57
C ILE A 87 2.19 -13.54 0.32
N VAL A 88 1.57 -12.85 -0.64
CA VAL A 88 0.16 -13.04 -1.03
C VAL A 88 0.00 -13.84 -2.32
N ASP A 89 0.99 -14.70 -2.63
CA ASP A 89 1.08 -15.48 -3.87
C ASP A 89 0.99 -14.59 -5.13
N GLY A 90 1.62 -13.42 -5.05
CA GLY A 90 1.51 -12.38 -6.06
C GLY A 90 2.82 -12.04 -6.75
N ARG A 91 2.70 -11.21 -7.79
CA ARG A 91 3.83 -10.59 -8.49
C ARG A 91 3.49 -9.17 -8.87
N GLY A 92 4.53 -8.35 -9.01
CA GLY A 92 4.36 -6.94 -9.35
C GLY A 92 5.62 -6.26 -9.81
N GLY A 93 5.50 -4.97 -10.00
CA GLY A 93 6.56 -4.10 -10.46
C GLY A 93 6.04 -2.68 -10.65
N GLY A 94 6.95 -1.78 -11.01
CA GLY A 94 6.63 -0.39 -11.23
C GLY A 94 7.86 0.50 -11.17
N LYS A 95 7.61 1.79 -11.07
CA LYS A 95 8.64 2.82 -11.01
C LYS A 95 9.19 2.97 -9.59
N PRO A 96 10.33 3.66 -9.40
CA PRO A 96 10.88 3.93 -8.07
C PRO A 96 9.90 4.63 -7.12
N ASP A 97 9.05 5.51 -7.65
CA ASP A 97 8.13 6.33 -6.87
C ASP A 97 6.78 5.66 -6.59
N MET A 98 6.41 4.66 -7.40
CA MET A 98 5.16 3.91 -7.25
C MET A 98 5.19 2.59 -7.99
N ALA A 99 4.74 1.53 -7.32
CA ALA A 99 4.64 0.20 -7.89
C ALA A 99 3.39 -0.53 -7.39
N MET A 100 2.96 -1.55 -8.15
CA MET A 100 1.80 -2.36 -7.80
C MET A 100 2.02 -3.83 -8.06
N ALA A 101 1.28 -4.64 -7.32
CA ALA A 101 1.23 -6.08 -7.48
C ALA A 101 -0.20 -6.60 -7.39
N GLY A 102 -0.41 -7.75 -8.01
CA GLY A 102 -1.59 -8.58 -7.82
C GLY A 102 -1.20 -9.93 -7.23
N GLY A 103 -2.00 -10.43 -6.29
CA GLY A 103 -1.88 -11.77 -5.70
C GLY A 103 -3.24 -12.45 -5.57
N SER A 104 -3.24 -13.68 -5.07
CA SER A 104 -4.44 -14.51 -4.90
C SER A 104 -4.74 -14.89 -3.46
N ASN A 105 -3.81 -14.68 -2.53
CA ASN A 105 -3.92 -15.18 -1.17
C ASN A 105 -4.33 -14.10 -0.17
N GLN A 106 -5.65 -13.94 0.02
CA GLN A 106 -6.20 -12.94 0.94
C GLN A 106 -5.91 -13.25 2.41
N ALA A 107 -5.72 -14.52 2.77
CA ALA A 107 -5.39 -14.92 4.13
C ALA A 107 -4.01 -14.42 4.59
N LYS A 108 -3.14 -14.08 3.63
CA LYS A 108 -1.78 -13.58 3.87
C LYS A 108 -1.67 -12.05 3.90
N ILE A 109 -2.78 -11.31 3.81
CA ILE A 109 -2.75 -9.84 3.84
C ILE A 109 -2.12 -9.31 5.14
N GLN A 110 -2.48 -9.89 6.29
CA GLN A 110 -1.91 -9.45 7.57
C GLN A 110 -0.40 -9.70 7.62
N GLU A 111 0.05 -10.88 7.19
CA GLU A 111 1.47 -11.23 7.10
C GLU A 111 2.25 -10.27 6.19
N LEU A 112 1.64 -9.83 5.07
CA LEU A 112 2.24 -8.82 4.20
C LEU A 112 2.39 -7.47 4.93
N LEU A 113 1.36 -7.02 5.63
CA LEU A 113 1.40 -5.76 6.38
C LEU A 113 2.46 -5.79 7.49
N ASP A 114 2.56 -6.90 8.22
CA ASP A 114 3.56 -7.08 9.29
C ASP A 114 4.99 -7.12 8.72
N ALA A 115 5.16 -7.65 7.50
CA ALA A 115 6.46 -7.70 6.84
C ALA A 115 6.98 -6.33 6.37
N VAL A 116 6.10 -5.31 6.20
CA VAL A 116 6.48 -4.01 5.61
C VAL A 116 7.68 -3.39 6.31
N ALA A 117 7.70 -3.34 7.64
CA ALA A 117 8.78 -2.72 8.40
C ALA A 117 10.16 -3.30 8.07
N GLY A 118 10.25 -4.60 7.79
CA GLY A 118 11.50 -5.27 7.42
C GLY A 118 11.91 -5.08 5.95
N LYS A 119 11.10 -4.40 5.13
CA LYS A 119 11.31 -4.17 3.69
C LYS A 119 11.56 -2.70 3.33
N LEU A 120 11.50 -1.81 4.32
CA LEU A 120 11.82 -0.39 4.20
C LEU A 120 13.28 -0.16 4.61
#